data_AF-A0A524FK47-F1
#
_entry.id   AF-A0A524FK47-F1
#
_cell.length_a   1.000
_cell.length_b   1.000
_cell.length_c   1.000
_cell.angle_alpha   90.00
_cell.angle_beta   90.00
_cell.angle_gamma   90.00
#
_symmetry.space_group_name_H-M   'P 1'
#
loop_
_entity.id
_entity.type
_entity.pdbx_description
1 polymer ?
#
loop_
_entity_poly.entity_id
_entity_poly.type
_entity_poly.pdbx_seq_one_letter_code
_entity_poly.pdbx_strand_id
1 'polypeptide(L)'
;MSSLLEKYANLQLFKTIKHEQIKFQYPIILRMYGMLNDLNLKQENRYILCNFIDQNSESFDLKDDIYEKNNSCSLNQLFIFAIRKAKEKNLIKTLYDEYLNSINAILEKQKISPF
;
A
#
# COMPACT_ATOMS: atom_id res chain seq x y z
N MET A 1 7.32 -8.48 -24.75
CA MET A 1 8.25 -7.95 -23.71
C MET A 1 8.10 -6.45 -23.44
N SER A 2 7.55 -5.62 -24.35
CA SER A 2 7.43 -4.15 -24.13
C SER A 2 6.31 -3.70 -23.18
N SER A 3 5.17 -4.40 -23.12
CA SER A 3 3.99 -3.88 -22.39
C SER A 3 4.09 -3.94 -20.86
N LEU A 4 4.84 -4.89 -20.29
CA LEU A 4 4.98 -5.04 -18.84
C LEU A 4 5.98 -4.02 -18.26
N LEU A 5 7.07 -3.75 -18.97
CA LEU A 5 8.04 -2.73 -18.55
C LEU A 5 7.43 -1.32 -18.56
N GLU A 6 6.62 -0.98 -19.58
CA GLU A 6 5.84 0.27 -19.60
C GLU A 6 4.79 0.33 -18.49
N LYS A 7 4.12 -0.79 -18.22
CA LYS A 7 3.07 -0.88 -17.19
C LYS A 7 3.62 -0.54 -15.79
N TYR A 8 4.83 -1.00 -15.44
CA TYR A 8 5.44 -0.70 -14.13
C TYR A 8 6.33 0.56 -14.11
N ALA A 9 6.54 1.23 -15.24
CA ALA A 9 7.33 2.47 -15.31
C ALA A 9 6.77 3.54 -14.36
N ASN A 10 5.45 3.58 -14.23
CA ASN A 10 4.78 4.51 -13.32
C ASN A 10 5.04 4.21 -11.83
N LEU A 11 5.28 2.96 -11.44
CA LEU A 11 5.68 2.63 -10.06
C LEU A 11 7.12 3.05 -9.77
N GLN A 12 8.00 3.09 -10.79
CA GLN A 12 9.37 3.55 -10.61
C GLN A 12 9.45 5.04 -10.24
N LEU A 13 8.42 5.85 -10.57
CA LEU A 13 8.34 7.24 -10.11
C LEU A 13 8.46 7.34 -8.58
N PHE A 14 7.90 6.40 -7.84
CA PHE A 14 7.97 6.45 -6.38
C PHE A 14 9.40 6.29 -5.86
N LYS A 15 10.30 5.59 -6.56
CA LYS A 15 11.73 5.50 -6.20
C LYS A 15 12.50 6.81 -6.42
N THR A 16 11.98 7.70 -7.24
CA THR A 16 12.64 8.98 -7.57
C THR A 16 12.23 10.12 -6.63
N ILE A 17 11.22 9.89 -5.79
CA ILE A 17 10.75 10.90 -4.85
C ILE A 17 11.75 11.04 -3.70
N LYS A 18 12.07 12.28 -3.30
CA LYS A 18 12.86 12.54 -2.10
C LYS A 18 11.98 12.35 -0.86
N HIS A 19 11.87 11.11 -0.40
CA HIS A 19 10.97 10.66 0.68
C HIS A 19 11.09 11.47 1.98
N GLU A 20 12.32 11.87 2.34
CA GLU A 20 12.62 12.64 3.55
C GLU A 20 12.05 14.07 3.54
N GLN A 21 11.70 14.59 2.36
CA GLN A 21 11.23 15.97 2.18
C GLN A 21 9.70 16.06 2.10
N ILE A 22 9.00 14.92 2.20
CA ILE A 22 7.55 14.87 2.01
C ILE A 22 6.84 15.28 3.30
N LYS A 23 6.32 16.51 3.30
CA LYS A 23 5.50 17.02 4.41
C LYS A 23 4.10 16.39 4.48
N PHE A 24 3.54 15.99 3.33
CA PHE A 24 2.19 15.42 3.25
C PHE A 24 2.22 14.08 2.54
N GLN A 25 2.24 13.00 3.31
CA GLN A 25 2.33 11.63 2.79
C GLN A 25 0.97 11.10 2.29
N TYR A 26 -0.15 11.60 2.81
CA TYR A 26 -1.50 11.12 2.48
C TYR A 26 -1.85 11.15 0.98
N PRO A 27 -1.61 12.26 0.24
CA PRO A 27 -1.86 12.29 -1.20
C PRO A 27 -1.02 11.25 -1.98
N ILE A 28 0.16 10.92 -1.47
CA ILE A 28 1.07 9.98 -2.12
C ILE A 28 0.64 8.55 -1.83
N ILE A 29 0.20 8.25 -0.60
CA ILE A 29 -0.47 6.97 -0.28
C ILE A 29 -1.66 6.74 -1.22
N LEU A 30 -2.51 7.75 -1.41
CA LEU A 30 -3.64 7.65 -2.33
C LEU A 30 -3.19 7.38 -3.77
N ARG A 31 -2.11 8.03 -4.22
CA ARG A 31 -1.54 7.80 -5.55
C ARG A 31 -0.96 6.39 -5.70
N MET A 32 -0.26 5.89 -4.69
CA MET A 32 0.26 4.52 -4.65
C MET A 32 -0.88 3.50 -4.71
N TYR A 33 -1.91 3.68 -3.88
CA TYR A 33 -3.12 2.86 -3.88
C TYR A 33 -3.82 2.82 -5.26
N GLY A 34 -4.07 4.00 -5.84
CA GLY A 34 -4.70 4.11 -7.16
C GLY A 34 -3.87 3.43 -8.25
N MET A 35 -2.56 3.64 -8.24
CA MET A 35 -1.65 3.05 -9.23
C MET A 35 -1.62 1.52 -9.14
N LEU A 36 -1.58 0.95 -7.94
CA LEU A 36 -1.67 -0.50 -7.77
C LEU A 36 -3.00 -1.05 -8.31
N ASN A 37 -4.12 -0.32 -8.14
CA ASN A 37 -5.40 -0.72 -8.73
C ASN A 37 -5.38 -0.68 -10.27
N ASP A 38 -4.82 0.38 -10.88
CA ASP A 38 -4.71 0.53 -12.34
C ASP A 38 -3.85 -0.58 -12.97
N LEU A 39 -2.91 -1.12 -12.20
CA LEU A 39 -2.04 -2.21 -12.64
C LEU A 39 -2.66 -3.60 -12.47
N ASN A 40 -3.89 -3.69 -11.98
CA ASN A 40 -4.57 -4.90 -11.52
C ASN A 40 -3.89 -5.60 -10.32
N LEU A 41 -3.15 -4.84 -9.50
CA LEU A 41 -2.49 -5.30 -8.27
C LEU A 41 -3.38 -5.05 -7.03
N LYS A 42 -4.68 -5.35 -7.17
CA LYS A 42 -5.67 -5.12 -6.11
C LYS A 42 -5.43 -6.02 -4.89
N GLN A 43 -4.85 -7.20 -5.13
CA GLN A 43 -4.56 -8.16 -4.08
C GLN A 43 -3.36 -7.68 -3.24
N GLU A 44 -2.34 -7.13 -3.88
CA GLU A 44 -1.20 -6.49 -3.22
C GLU A 44 -1.65 -5.29 -2.38
N ASN A 45 -2.52 -4.45 -2.93
CA ASN A 45 -3.17 -3.37 -2.16
C ASN A 45 -3.87 -3.92 -0.91
N ARG A 46 -4.63 -5.01 -1.05
CA ARG A 46 -5.31 -5.64 0.09
C ARG A 46 -4.30 -6.14 1.12
N TYR A 47 -3.24 -6.82 0.70
CA TYR A 47 -2.20 -7.32 1.60
C TYR A 47 -1.51 -6.18 2.36
N ILE A 48 -1.11 -5.10 1.68
CA ILE A 48 -0.51 -3.91 2.31
C ILE A 48 -1.42 -3.38 3.42
N LEU A 49 -2.71 -3.19 3.10
CA LEU A 49 -3.68 -2.65 4.04
C LEU A 49 -3.95 -3.59 5.22
N CYS A 50 -4.14 -4.88 4.96
CA CYS A 50 -4.35 -5.87 6.01
C CYS A 50 -3.13 -5.99 6.92
N ASN A 51 -1.92 -6.02 6.36
CA ASN A 51 -0.68 -6.09 7.14
C ASN A 51 -0.52 -4.86 8.04
N PHE A 52 -0.72 -3.66 7.50
CA PHE A 52 -0.70 -2.43 8.31
C PHE A 52 -1.75 -2.46 9.43
N ILE A 53 -2.97 -2.91 9.14
CA ILE A 53 -4.04 -2.98 10.14
C ILE A 53 -3.71 -4.00 11.23
N ASP A 54 -3.22 -5.17 10.85
CA ASP A 54 -2.89 -6.27 11.74
C ASP A 54 -1.76 -5.90 12.71
N GLN A 55 -0.66 -5.34 12.17
CA GLN A 55 0.49 -4.88 12.96
C GLN A 55 0.14 -3.78 13.98
N ASN A 56 -0.98 -3.09 13.78
CA ASN A 56 -1.43 -1.99 14.63
C ASN A 56 -2.78 -2.30 15.31
N SER A 57 -3.23 -3.55 15.26
CA SER A 57 -4.57 -3.99 15.70
C SER A 57 -4.87 -3.65 17.16
N GLU A 58 -3.90 -3.88 18.06
CA GLU A 58 -3.99 -3.49 19.47
C GLU A 58 -4.26 -1.99 19.63
N SER A 59 -3.51 -1.16 18.90
CA SER A 59 -3.66 0.30 18.96
C SER A 59 -4.99 0.77 18.35
N PHE A 60 -5.58 -0.03 17.47
CA PHE A 60 -6.83 0.26 16.78
C PHE A 60 -8.07 -0.22 17.54
N ASP A 61 -7.89 -0.94 18.65
CA ASP A 61 -8.93 -1.61 19.44
C ASP A 61 -9.75 -2.59 18.58
N LEU A 62 -9.05 -3.35 17.72
CA LEU A 62 -9.65 -4.39 16.91
C LEU A 62 -9.65 -5.71 17.70
N LYS A 63 -10.85 -6.24 17.96
CA LYS A 63 -11.04 -7.50 18.68
C LYS A 63 -10.99 -8.73 17.77
N ASP A 64 -11.08 -8.51 16.46
CA ASP A 64 -11.21 -9.57 15.47
C ASP A 64 -10.00 -9.58 14.53
N ASP A 65 -9.65 -10.76 14.02
CA ASP A 65 -8.60 -10.93 13.02
C ASP A 65 -9.02 -10.25 11.70
N ILE A 66 -8.20 -9.31 11.24
CA ILE A 66 -8.46 -8.56 9.99
C ILE A 66 -8.41 -9.48 8.77
N TYR A 67 -7.64 -10.57 8.79
CA TYR A 67 -7.54 -11.52 7.69
C TYR A 67 -8.79 -12.38 7.55
N GLU A 68 -9.49 -12.69 8.64
CA GLU A 68 -10.78 -13.37 8.60
C GLU A 68 -11.88 -12.45 8.08
N LYS A 69 -11.88 -11.18 8.49
CA LYS A 69 -12.89 -10.20 8.07
C LYS A 69 -12.61 -9.54 6.73
N ASN A 70 -11.40 -9.59 6.18
CA ASN A 70 -11.05 -8.82 4.98
C ASN A 70 -11.98 -9.13 3.79
N ASN A 71 -12.44 -10.38 3.63
CA ASN A 71 -13.26 -10.79 2.49
C ASN A 71 -14.68 -10.21 2.54
N SER A 72 -15.13 -9.77 3.73
CA SER A 72 -16.41 -9.08 3.90
C SER A 72 -16.37 -7.59 3.58
N CYS A 73 -15.16 -7.02 3.42
CA CYS A 73 -14.95 -5.60 3.15
C CYS A 73 -14.41 -5.36 1.73
N SER A 74 -14.95 -4.34 1.07
CA SER A 74 -14.38 -3.85 -0.18
C SER A 74 -12.99 -3.24 0.07
N LEU A 75 -12.16 -3.24 -0.97
CA LEU A 75 -10.81 -2.67 -0.88
C LEU A 75 -10.81 -1.18 -0.51
N ASN A 76 -11.79 -0.41 -1.03
CA ASN A 76 -11.95 1.00 -0.70
C ASN A 76 -12.34 1.20 0.78
N GLN A 77 -13.17 0.33 1.34
CA GLN A 77 -13.52 0.38 2.77
C GLN A 77 -12.29 0.10 3.64
N LEU A 78 -11.47 -0.88 3.27
CA LEU A 78 -10.19 -1.15 3.96
C LEU A 78 -9.25 0.04 3.87
N PHE A 79 -9.13 0.65 2.70
CA PHE A 79 -8.30 1.83 2.49
C PHE A 79 -8.74 3.00 3.37
N ILE A 80 -10.03 3.34 3.36
CA ILE A 80 -10.58 4.43 4.18
C ILE A 80 -10.37 4.15 5.67
N PHE A 81 -10.59 2.91 6.10
CA PHE A 81 -10.38 2.49 7.49
C PHE A 81 -8.91 2.68 7.91
N ALA A 82 -7.97 2.13 7.13
CA ALA A 82 -6.53 2.23 7.42
C ALA A 82 -6.07 3.69 7.50
N ILE A 83 -6.48 4.53 6.55
CA ILE A 83 -6.17 5.96 6.55
C ILE A 83 -6.69 6.67 7.79
N ARG A 84 -7.95 6.42 8.17
CA ARG A 84 -8.57 7.07 9.34
C ARG A 84 -7.83 6.69 10.61
N LYS A 85 -7.59 5.39 10.81
CA LYS A 85 -6.85 4.89 11.98
C LYS A 85 -5.40 5.40 12.00
N ALA A 86 -4.73 5.43 10.84
CA ALA A 86 -3.40 5.99 10.72
C ALA A 86 -3.36 7.48 11.11
N LYS A 87 -4.37 8.27 10.74
CA LYS A 87 -4.47 9.68 11.14
C LYS A 87 -4.75 9.81 12.64
N GLU A 88 -5.70 9.05 13.17
CA GLU A 88 -6.10 9.07 14.59
C GLU A 88 -4.94 8.69 15.52
N LYS A 89 -4.04 7.81 15.07
CA LYS A 89 -2.92 7.29 15.85
C LYS A 89 -1.55 7.86 15.46
N ASN A 90 -1.52 8.86 14.56
CA ASN A 90 -0.29 9.46 14.05
C ASN A 90 0.68 8.46 13.36
N LEU A 91 0.12 7.46 12.67
CA LEU A 91 0.83 6.38 11.95
C LEU A 91 0.81 6.56 10.42
N ILE A 92 0.56 7.78 9.92
CA ILE A 92 0.55 8.05 8.47
C ILE A 92 1.90 7.71 7.84
N LYS A 93 3.00 8.01 8.53
CA LYS A 93 4.35 7.63 8.08
C LYS A 93 4.52 6.12 7.99
N THR A 94 4.04 5.38 8.98
CA THR A 94 4.09 3.91 8.98
C THR A 94 3.33 3.33 7.80
N LEU A 95 2.12 3.80 7.54
CA LEU A 95 1.34 3.37 6.37
C LEU A 95 2.01 3.77 5.04
N TYR A 96 2.63 4.95 4.99
CA TYR A 96 3.43 5.37 3.84
C TYR A 96 4.60 4.43 3.56
N ASP A 97 5.38 4.12 4.60
CA ASP A 97 6.54 3.25 4.52
C ASP A 97 6.13 1.82 4.09
N GLU A 98 4.98 1.31 4.58
CA GLU A 98 4.44 0.00 4.19
C GLU A 98 4.13 -0.07 2.68
N TYR A 99 3.48 0.95 2.13
CA TYR A 99 3.24 1.06 0.69
C TYR A 99 4.53 1.16 -0.11
N LEU A 100 5.48 1.99 0.34
CA LEU A 100 6.74 2.20 -0.36
C LEU A 100 7.58 0.91 -0.39
N ASN A 101 7.70 0.22 0.74
CA ASN A 101 8.42 -1.04 0.87
C ASN A 101 7.80 -2.11 -0.02
N SER A 102 6.47 -2.21 -0.02
CA SER A 102 5.76 -3.18 -0.85
C SER A 102 5.91 -2.90 -2.35
N ILE A 103 5.84 -1.64 -2.77
CA ILE A 103 6.11 -1.26 -4.17
C ILE A 103 7.55 -1.59 -4.56
N ASN A 104 8.52 -1.35 -3.67
CA ASN A 104 9.91 -1.70 -3.92
C ASN A 104 10.08 -3.21 -4.11
N ALA A 105 9.46 -4.02 -3.24
CA ALA A 105 9.48 -5.49 -3.34
C ALA A 105 8.81 -6.00 -4.62
N ILE A 106 7.67 -5.41 -5.02
CA ILE A 106 7.00 -5.72 -6.29
C ILE A 106 7.94 -5.45 -7.47
N LEU A 107 8.59 -4.28 -7.48
CA LEU A 107 9.54 -3.91 -8.54
C LEU A 107 10.77 -4.81 -8.57
N GLU A 108 11.24 -5.31 -7.43
CA GLU A 108 12.37 -6.24 -7.34
C GLU A 108 12.00 -7.64 -7.83
N LYS A 109 10.83 -8.17 -7.45
CA LYS A 109 10.34 -9.46 -7.94
C LYS A 109 10.23 -9.48 -9.46
N GLN A 110 9.83 -8.37 -10.09
CA GLN A 110 9.80 -8.23 -11.54
C GLN A 110 11.19 -8.31 -12.20
N LYS A 111 12.24 -7.81 -11.53
CA LYS A 111 13.62 -7.94 -12.05
C LYS A 111 14.13 -9.37 -12.01
N ILE A 112 13.63 -10.18 -11.07
CA ILE A 112 14.09 -11.55 -10.80
C ILE A 112 13.30 -12.60 -11.64
N SER A 113 12.12 -12.25 -12.16
CA SER A 113 11.27 -13.17 -12.94
C SER A 113 11.24 -12.82 -14.44
N PRO A 114 12.28 -13.18 -15.22
CA PRO A 114 12.26 -13.03 -16.69
C PRO A 114 11.70 -14.26 -17.43
N PHE A 115 11.21 -15.28 -16.73
CA PHE A 115 10.77 -16.56 -17.31
C PHE A 115 9.27 -16.60 -17.60
#